data_AF-A0A2S9FVN4-F1
#
_entry.id   AF-A0A2S9FVN4-F1
#
_cell.length_a   1.000
_cell.length_b   1.000
_cell.length_c   1.000
_cell.angle_alpha   90.00
_cell.angle_beta   90.00
_cell.angle_gamma   90.00
#
_symmetry.space_group_name_H-M   'P 1'
#
loop_
_entity.id
_entity.type
_entity.pdbx_description
1 polymer ?
#
loop_
_entity_poly.entity_id
_entity_poly.type
_entity_poly.pdbx_seq_one_letter_code
_entity_poly.pdbx_strand_id
1 'polypeptide(L)'
;ETITGLRMNNAYIRPGGVAADLPEEGLPELHDLLKLLPVRLRDLEDLLNENYIWKARTQGVGYLDLTGCMALGITGPILRSTGLP
;
A
#
# COMPACT_ATOMS: atom_id res chain seq x y z
N GLU A 1 -10.54 -5.80 12.83
CA GLU A 1 -10.98 -6.25 14.16
C GLU A 1 -12.50 -6.28 14.24
N THR A 2 -13.19 -5.15 14.03
CA THR A 2 -14.66 -5.05 14.07
C THR A 2 -15.40 -6.08 13.19
N ILE A 3 -14.86 -6.38 11.99
CA ILE A 3 -15.50 -7.30 11.03
C ILE A 3 -15.32 -8.78 11.39
N THR A 4 -14.18 -9.16 11.97
CA THR A 4 -13.76 -10.58 12.08
C THR A 4 -13.30 -11.00 13.46
N GLY A 5 -13.28 -10.08 14.43
CA GLY A 5 -12.69 -10.27 15.77
C GLY A 5 -11.16 -10.34 15.77
N LEU A 6 -10.50 -10.32 14.61
CA LEU A 6 -9.05 -10.46 14.47
C LEU A 6 -8.43 -9.21 13.86
N ARG A 7 -7.19 -8.91 14.27
CA ARG A 7 -6.46 -7.71 13.84
C ARG A 7 -5.69 -7.90 12.52
N MET A 8 -5.11 -9.08 12.29
CA MET A 8 -4.29 -9.37 11.10
C MET A 8 -4.77 -10.63 10.37
N ASN A 9 -4.73 -11.79 11.02
CA ASN A 9 -5.06 -13.08 10.40
C ASN A 9 -6.56 -13.37 10.40
N ASN A 10 -7.32 -12.61 9.63
CA ASN A 10 -8.78 -12.54 9.73
C ASN A 10 -9.56 -13.68 9.04
N ALA A 11 -8.94 -14.45 8.14
CA ALA A 11 -9.60 -15.50 7.34
C ALA A 11 -10.96 -15.06 6.74
N TYR A 12 -11.07 -13.77 6.37
CA TYR A 12 -12.31 -13.13 5.97
C TYR A 12 -12.75 -13.55 4.56
N ILE A 13 -11.81 -13.57 3.62
CA ILE A 13 -12.03 -13.97 2.23
C ILE A 13 -11.97 -15.49 2.15
N ARG A 14 -13.01 -16.12 1.60
CA ARG A 14 -13.14 -17.58 1.50
C ARG A 14 -13.55 -17.99 0.07
N PRO A 15 -13.25 -19.23 -0.37
CA PRO A 15 -13.80 -19.73 -1.63
C PRO A 15 -15.33 -19.63 -1.61
N GLY A 16 -15.90 -18.85 -2.54
CA GLY A 16 -17.33 -18.58 -2.60
C GLY A 16 -17.78 -17.24 -2.02
N GLY A 17 -16.90 -16.44 -1.44
CA GLY A 17 -17.22 -15.06 -1.02
C GLY A 17 -16.50 -14.61 0.25
N VAL A 18 -17.26 -14.07 1.19
CA VAL A 18 -16.78 -13.53 2.46
C VAL A 18 -17.39 -14.30 3.64
N ALA A 19 -16.69 -14.31 4.77
CA ALA A 19 -17.10 -15.06 5.97
C ALA A 19 -18.34 -14.48 6.67
N ALA A 20 -18.51 -13.17 6.62
CA ALA A 20 -19.60 -12.41 7.25
C ALA A 20 -19.82 -11.11 6.46
N ASP A 21 -20.96 -10.47 6.67
CA ASP A 21 -21.20 -9.13 6.15
C ASP A 21 -20.53 -8.06 7.03
N LEU A 22 -20.47 -6.84 6.53
CA LEU A 22 -19.94 -5.70 7.26
C LEU A 22 -20.89 -5.31 8.41
N PRO A 23 -20.40 -4.99 9.63
CA PRO A 23 -21.23 -4.45 10.69
C PRO A 23 -21.80 -3.08 10.30
N GLU A 24 -22.91 -2.67 10.94
CA GLU A 24 -23.62 -1.42 10.63
C GLU A 24 -22.70 -0.19 10.71
N GLU A 25 -21.75 -0.19 11.65
CA GLU A 25 -20.80 0.89 11.88
C GLU A 25 -19.61 0.87 10.91
N GLY A 26 -19.41 -0.20 10.14
CA GLY A 26 -18.21 -0.37 9.32
C GLY A 26 -18.10 0.62 8.15
N LEU A 27 -19.22 1.00 7.52
CA LEU A 27 -19.21 2.00 6.44
C LEU A 27 -18.94 3.42 6.97
N PRO A 28 -19.60 3.89 8.04
CA PRO A 28 -19.27 5.16 8.69
C PRO A 28 -17.79 5.28 9.07
N GLU A 29 -17.24 4.26 9.75
CA GLU A 29 -15.84 4.26 10.18
C GLU A 29 -14.86 4.31 8.99
N LEU A 30 -15.15 3.54 7.93
CA LEU A 30 -14.36 3.58 6.71
C LEU A 30 -14.40 4.97 6.05
N HIS A 31 -15.56 5.60 6.03
CA HIS A 31 -15.72 6.91 5.41
C HIS A 31 -14.93 7.99 6.16
N ASP A 32 -14.90 7.94 7.49
CA ASP A 32 -14.10 8.86 8.30
C ASP A 32 -12.59 8.61 8.14
N LEU A 33 -12.17 7.34 8.01
CA LEU A 33 -10.80 7.01 7.67
C LEU A 33 -10.38 7.58 6.30
N LEU A 34 -11.25 7.49 5.29
CA LEU A 34 -10.99 8.02 3.95
C LEU A 34 -10.88 9.55 3.93
N LYS A 35 -11.50 10.26 4.88
CA LYS A 35 -11.29 11.71 5.06
C LYS A 35 -9.95 12.01 5.71
N LEU A 36 -9.50 11.18 6.65
CA LEU A 36 -8.28 11.39 7.41
C LEU A 36 -7.01 11.05 6.62
N LEU A 37 -7.02 9.94 5.89
CA LEU A 37 -5.84 9.39 5.22
C LEU A 37 -5.12 10.37 4.27
N PRO A 38 -5.81 11.13 3.40
CA PRO A 38 -5.13 12.04 2.48
C PRO A 38 -4.26 13.09 3.18
N VAL A 39 -4.70 13.59 4.33
CA VAL A 39 -3.93 14.56 5.14
C VAL A 39 -2.69 13.88 5.70
N ARG A 40 -2.83 12.69 6.29
CA ARG A 40 -1.70 11.95 6.87
C ARG A 40 -0.69 11.50 5.83
N LEU A 41 -1.14 11.17 4.63
CA LEU A 41 -0.25 10.85 3.51
C LEU A 41 0.52 12.10 3.06
N ARG A 42 -0.13 13.27 3.00
CA ARG A 42 0.55 14.53 2.70
C ARG A 42 1.60 14.89 3.74
N ASP A 43 1.32 14.70 5.04
CA ASP A 43 2.30 14.95 6.10
C ASP A 43 3.57 14.09 5.91
N LEU A 44 3.42 12.84 5.46
CA LEU A 44 4.55 11.95 5.13
C LEU A 44 5.29 12.40 3.87
N GLU A 45 4.56 12.83 2.83
CA GLU A 45 5.14 13.36 1.61
C GLU A 45 5.96 14.63 1.89
N ASP A 46 5.42 15.56 2.67
CA ASP A 46 6.10 16.80 3.06
C ASP A 46 7.38 16.52 3.86
N LEU A 47 7.39 15.46 4.68
CA LEU A 47 8.55 15.05 5.46
C LEU A 47 9.65 14.38 4.62
N LEU A 48 9.28 13.61 3.59
CA LEU A 48 10.20 12.70 2.90
C LEU A 48 10.55 13.13 1.47
N ASN A 49 9.57 13.59 0.69
CA ASN A 49 9.73 13.75 -0.75
C ASN A 49 10.80 14.77 -1.11
N GLU A 50 10.84 15.92 -0.44
CA GLU A 50 11.82 16.99 -0.69
C GLU A 50 13.01 16.98 0.29
N ASN A 51 13.08 15.97 1.16
CA ASN A 51 14.15 15.86 2.13
C ASN A 51 15.47 15.43 1.46
N TYR A 52 16.49 16.28 1.56
CA TYR A 52 17.81 16.03 0.98
C TYR A 52 18.45 14.73 1.49
N ILE A 53 18.38 14.46 2.80
CA ILE A 53 18.96 13.25 3.40
C ILE A 53 18.26 12.02 2.82
N TRP A 54 16.93 12.08 2.68
CA TRP A 54 16.16 10.97 2.10
C TRP A 54 16.54 10.71 0.63
N LYS A 55 16.57 11.77 -0.21
CA LYS A 55 16.97 11.66 -1.63
C LYS A 55 18.40 11.12 -1.77
N ALA A 56 19.34 11.66 -1.01
CA ALA A 56 20.75 11.25 -1.06
C ALA A 56 20.97 9.78 -0.68
N ARG A 57 20.06 9.18 0.09
CA ARG A 57 20.15 7.79 0.56
C ARG A 57 19.38 6.79 -0.32
N THR A 58 18.54 7.26 -1.23
CA THR A 58 17.62 6.41 -2.00
C THR A 58 17.79 6.55 -3.52
N GLN A 59 18.18 7.71 -4.02
CA GLN A 59 18.39 7.91 -5.47
C GLN A 59 19.63 7.17 -5.96
N GLY A 60 19.49 6.42 -7.06
CA GLY A 60 20.59 5.65 -7.66
C GLY A 60 20.97 4.37 -6.90
N VAL A 61 20.24 4.01 -5.84
CA VAL A 61 20.49 2.80 -5.04
C VAL A 61 19.56 1.68 -5.48
N GLY A 62 20.10 0.46 -5.66
CA GLY A 62 19.29 -0.72 -6.00
C GLY A 62 18.64 -0.65 -7.38
N TYR A 63 19.28 0.03 -8.34
CA TYR A 63 18.77 0.20 -9.69
C TYR A 63 18.62 -1.15 -10.42
N LEU A 64 17.45 -1.37 -11.00
CA LEU A 64 17.15 -2.47 -11.91
C LEU A 64 16.47 -1.91 -13.16
N ASP A 65 16.94 -2.32 -14.33
CA ASP A 65 16.32 -2.01 -15.61
C ASP A 65 15.16 -2.98 -15.90
N LEU A 66 14.40 -2.70 -16.97
CA LEU A 66 13.28 -3.56 -17.39
C LEU A 66 13.75 -4.99 -17.69
N THR A 67 14.89 -5.14 -18.35
CA THR A 67 15.47 -6.45 -18.70
C THR A 67 15.81 -7.24 -17.43
N GLY A 68 16.46 -6.60 -16.46
CA GLY A 68 16.78 -7.20 -15.17
C GLY A 68 15.53 -7.62 -14.39
N CYS A 69 14.50 -6.77 -14.37
CA CYS A 69 13.23 -7.12 -13.73
C CYS A 69 12.57 -8.34 -14.37
N MET A 70 12.55 -8.43 -15.70
CA MET A 70 11.96 -9.56 -16.43
C MET A 70 12.75 -10.85 -16.21
N ALA A 71 14.08 -10.79 -16.30
CA ALA A 71 14.94 -11.95 -16.11
C ALA A 71 14.82 -12.55 -14.69
N LEU A 72 14.58 -11.70 -13.69
CA LEU A 72 14.44 -12.11 -12.28
C LEU A 72 12.99 -12.39 -11.86
N GLY A 73 12.01 -12.23 -12.76
CA GLY A 73 10.59 -12.42 -12.43
C GLY A 73 10.03 -11.41 -11.43
N ILE A 74 10.56 -10.18 -11.42
CA ILE A 74 10.12 -9.11 -10.53
C ILE A 74 8.75 -8.57 -10.96
N THR A 75 7.87 -8.30 -10.00
CA THR A 75 6.51 -7.77 -10.24
C THR A 75 6.18 -6.57 -9.34
N GLY A 76 5.04 -5.91 -9.56
CA GLY A 76 4.54 -4.85 -8.67
C GLY A 76 5.29 -3.51 -8.79
N PRO A 77 5.51 -2.77 -7.69
CA PRO A 77 6.08 -1.43 -7.72
C PRO A 77 7.46 -1.34 -8.38
N ILE A 78 8.31 -2.35 -8.17
CA ILE A 78 9.66 -2.38 -8.74
C ILE A 78 9.56 -2.46 -10.27
N LEU A 79 8.76 -3.38 -10.80
CA LEU A 79 8.54 -3.49 -12.25
C LEU A 79 7.95 -2.20 -12.83
N ARG A 80 6.95 -1.60 -12.17
CA ARG A 80 6.33 -0.33 -12.64
C ARG A 80 7.31 0.83 -12.69
N SER A 81 8.31 0.85 -11.81
CA SER A 81 9.34 1.91 -11.81
C SER A 81 10.21 1.92 -13.08
N THR A 82 10.22 0.83 -13.85
CA THR A 82 10.96 0.72 -15.12
C THR A 82 10.23 1.36 -16.32
N GLY A 83 9.02 1.88 -16.12
CA GLY A 83 8.19 2.49 -17.15
C GLY A 83 7.16 1.54 -17.80
N LEU A 84 7.10 0.29 -17.35
CA LEU A 84 6.01 -0.62 -17.73
C LEU A 84 4.75 -0.28 -16.91
N PRO A 85 3.58 -0.05 -17.55
CA PRO A 85 2.33 0.26 -16.84
C PRO A 85 1.85 -0.89 -15.94
#